data_AF-A0A9D7CAC8-F1
#
_entry.id   AF-A0A9D7CAC8-F1
#
_cell.length_a   1.000
_cell.length_b   1.000
_cell.length_c   1.000
_cell.angle_alpha   90.00
_cell.angle_beta   90.00
_cell.angle_gamma   90.00
#
_symmetry.space_group_name_H-M   'P 1'
#
loop_
_entity.id
_entity.type
_entity.pdbx_description
1 polymer ?
#
loop_
_entity_poly.entity_id
_entity_poly.type
_entity_poly.pdbx_seq_one_letter_code
_entity_poly.pdbx_strand_id
1 'polypeptide(L)'
;MRPVRSVIHYQPDDLIKVFRLHHKNALLIELIALLLIIMLGFLKEIPFFQIPAGASILLLLSLLLAPIGALSYWLRSWAVTAFIALFFIANLFVKFGFINHRNKAFGMDYHNPAPYNLAAIEAAVTPEIMAQDHSTGLQMLENWKRKVAPYYHPLQKPPLILVNASGGGLKASLWAFRLMQIADSCTNNRFFDHCVFISGASGGMMGMAYYRELYRSKKLGDSVNLNDKHYVDNISKDILNAVSFTYVVNDLLFPWQRFTVNGFTYRKDRGYIFEKRFNQNTGYIMDKTLADYAPFEKDATIPIMMFSPTIIDDGRRLLLSSTPMSYLTESPQRKDSTNEMKIDGIGLHSFFGKQNGANLPFMTAVRMNSTFPYVMPNIYLPTKPEVQAMDAGLRDNYGFETSYRFLYEFKDWINKNTSRVIIVQARGDYEKDYEPIVNEHPSLIQKLLDPVSSLFAIWSDFHDYHQDELTGYAGSWLTVDLNMLSFEYVPAQKENEASMSFHLTTREKQSILSTIDNAENHAKLNRLVVLLSH
;
A
#
# COMPACT_ATOMS: atom_id res chain seq x y z
N MET A 1 30.70 -20.38 -43.43
CA MET A 1 30.55 -18.92 -43.59
C MET A 1 30.96 -18.55 -45.00
N ARG A 2 30.12 -17.86 -45.79
CA ARG A 2 30.52 -17.32 -47.10
C ARG A 2 31.46 -16.12 -46.85
N PRO A 3 32.62 -16.01 -47.52
CA PRO A 3 33.47 -14.84 -47.41
C PRO A 3 32.69 -13.62 -47.94
N VAL A 4 32.58 -12.57 -47.14
CA VAL A 4 31.99 -11.31 -47.59
C VAL A 4 32.94 -10.68 -48.63
N ARG A 5 32.40 -10.20 -49.76
CA ARG A 5 33.20 -9.55 -50.82
C ARG A 5 34.02 -8.39 -50.20
N SER A 6 35.31 -8.34 -50.53
CA SER A 6 36.23 -7.29 -50.07
C SER A 6 35.67 -5.91 -50.36
N VAL A 7 35.56 -5.03 -49.36
CA VAL A 7 35.01 -3.66 -49.47
C VAL A 7 36.02 -2.61 -49.96
N ILE A 8 37.24 -3.03 -50.32
CA ILE A 8 38.36 -2.15 -50.73
C ILE A 8 38.06 -1.36 -52.04
N HIS A 9 37.09 -1.81 -52.83
CA HIS A 9 36.70 -1.20 -54.11
C HIS A 9 35.74 -0.01 -53.98
N TYR A 10 35.18 0.26 -52.78
CA TYR A 10 34.34 1.43 -52.57
C TYR A 10 35.20 2.65 -52.25
N GLN A 11 34.92 3.77 -52.92
CA GLN A 11 35.51 5.06 -52.59
C GLN A 11 35.19 5.40 -51.11
N PRO A 12 36.17 5.79 -50.28
CA PRO A 12 35.95 6.13 -48.87
C PRO A 12 34.82 7.15 -48.67
N ASP A 13 34.66 8.09 -49.60
CA ASP A 13 33.61 9.10 -49.59
C ASP A 13 32.20 8.51 -49.73
N ASP A 14 32.05 7.43 -50.51
CA ASP A 14 30.76 6.77 -50.70
C ASP A 14 30.37 5.92 -49.48
N LEU A 15 31.35 5.30 -48.82
CA LEU A 15 31.15 4.65 -47.52
C LEU A 15 30.71 5.69 -46.46
N ILE A 16 31.39 6.83 -46.38
CA ILE A 16 31.06 7.92 -45.45
C ILE A 16 29.65 8.49 -45.73
N LYS A 17 29.25 8.64 -47.00
CA LYS A 17 27.89 9.06 -47.37
C LYS A 17 26.83 8.07 -46.87
N VAL A 18 27.05 6.77 -47.06
CA VAL A 18 26.15 5.71 -46.59
C VAL A 18 26.03 5.73 -45.07
N PHE A 19 27.15 5.85 -44.33
CA PHE A 19 27.12 5.99 -42.87
C PHE A 19 26.37 7.24 -42.41
N ARG A 20 26.56 8.40 -43.07
CA ARG A 20 25.82 9.64 -42.76
C ARG A 20 24.31 9.50 -43.05
N LEU A 21 23.93 8.79 -44.10
CA LEU A 21 22.54 8.54 -44.44
C LEU A 21 21.86 7.65 -43.39
N HIS A 22 22.49 6.53 -43.00
CA HIS A 22 21.99 5.68 -41.93
C HIS A 22 21.86 6.44 -40.62
N HIS A 23 22.80 7.33 -40.30
CA HIS A 23 22.74 8.17 -39.10
C HIS A 23 21.55 9.15 -39.12
N LYS A 24 21.31 9.84 -40.25
CA LYS A 24 20.15 10.73 -40.40
C LYS A 24 18.83 9.97 -40.26
N ASN A 25 18.75 8.77 -40.83
CA ASN A 25 17.57 7.93 -40.72
C ASN A 25 17.34 7.46 -39.28
N ALA A 26 18.40 7.10 -38.55
CA ALA A 26 18.31 6.74 -37.14
C ALA A 26 17.77 7.90 -36.30
N LEU A 27 18.29 9.12 -36.47
CA LEU A 27 17.79 10.32 -35.78
C LEU A 27 16.31 10.61 -36.10
N LEU A 28 15.89 10.44 -37.36
CA LEU A 28 14.50 10.60 -37.75
C LEU A 28 13.59 9.56 -37.06
N ILE A 29 14.02 8.30 -37.00
CA ILE A 29 13.29 7.22 -36.32
C ILE A 29 13.18 7.52 -34.82
N GLU A 30 14.26 7.98 -34.18
CA GLU A 30 14.26 8.39 -32.77
C GLU A 30 13.27 9.53 -32.51
N LEU A 31 13.24 10.54 -33.38
CA LEU A 31 12.28 11.65 -33.28
C LEU A 31 10.84 11.17 -33.42
N ILE A 32 10.55 10.29 -34.39
CA ILE A 32 9.22 9.71 -34.59
C ILE A 32 8.83 8.88 -33.35
N ALA A 33 9.75 8.08 -32.81
CA ALA A 33 9.51 7.28 -31.61
C ALA A 33 9.20 8.17 -30.40
N LEU A 34 9.94 9.27 -30.21
CA LEU A 34 9.68 10.23 -29.14
C LEU A 34 8.29 10.88 -29.28
N LEU A 35 7.92 11.31 -30.49
CA LEU A 35 6.58 11.87 -30.76
C LEU A 35 5.47 10.84 -30.49
N LEU A 36 5.70 9.58 -30.83
CA LEU A 36 4.77 8.48 -30.54
C LEU A 36 4.64 8.27 -29.03
N ILE A 37 5.73 8.28 -28.27
CA ILE A 37 5.71 8.15 -26.80
C ILE A 37 4.92 9.31 -26.18
N ILE A 38 5.14 10.55 -26.64
CA ILE A 38 4.37 11.72 -26.17
C ILE A 38 2.87 11.54 -26.47
N MET A 39 2.52 11.10 -27.69
CA MET A 39 1.14 10.82 -28.07
C MET A 39 0.51 9.75 -27.15
N LEU A 40 1.23 8.65 -26.90
CA LEU A 40 0.80 7.61 -25.96
C LEU A 40 0.62 8.15 -24.53
N GLY A 41 1.42 9.14 -24.13
CA GLY A 41 1.26 9.87 -22.88
C GLY A 41 -0.11 10.54 -22.71
N PHE A 42 -0.71 11.03 -23.79
CA PHE A 42 -2.09 11.57 -23.78
C PHE A 42 -3.17 10.49 -23.77
N LEU A 43 -2.86 9.31 -24.33
CA LEU A 43 -3.78 8.17 -24.47
C LEU A 43 -3.67 7.16 -23.31
N LYS A 44 -2.78 7.39 -22.34
CA LYS A 44 -2.45 6.46 -21.23
C LYS A 44 -3.63 5.97 -20.39
N GLU A 45 -4.75 6.69 -20.38
CA GLU A 45 -5.94 6.30 -19.62
C GLU A 45 -6.81 5.24 -20.33
N ILE A 46 -6.63 5.09 -21.65
CA ILE A 46 -7.40 4.17 -22.48
C ILE A 46 -6.76 2.78 -22.41
N PRO A 47 -7.47 1.73 -21.93
CA PRO A 47 -6.90 0.39 -21.76
C PRO A 47 -6.23 -0.18 -23.02
N PHE A 48 -6.79 0.11 -24.20
CA PHE A 48 -6.28 -0.37 -25.49
C PHE A 48 -4.82 0.03 -25.77
N PHE A 49 -4.38 1.19 -25.29
CA PHE A 49 -3.00 1.67 -25.52
C PHE A 49 -2.02 1.23 -24.43
N GLN A 50 -2.50 0.62 -23.34
CA GLN A 50 -1.65 0.17 -22.25
C GLN A 50 -0.98 -1.14 -22.63
N ILE A 51 0.34 -1.12 -22.76
CA ILE A 51 1.13 -2.31 -23.08
C ILE A 51 1.52 -3.07 -21.80
N PRO A 52 1.87 -4.36 -21.90
CA PRO A 52 2.35 -5.14 -20.76
C PRO A 52 3.53 -4.47 -20.04
N ALA A 53 3.60 -4.65 -18.71
CA ALA A 53 4.64 -4.06 -17.87
C ALA A 53 6.06 -4.43 -18.36
N GLY A 54 6.28 -5.69 -18.76
CA GLY A 54 7.53 -6.13 -19.36
C GLY A 54 7.91 -5.37 -20.64
N ALA A 55 6.93 -5.10 -21.52
CA ALA A 55 7.15 -4.30 -22.72
C ALA A 55 7.44 -2.83 -22.37
N SER A 56 6.80 -2.30 -21.33
CA SER A 56 7.10 -0.97 -20.81
C SER A 56 8.54 -0.88 -20.29
N ILE A 57 9.04 -1.90 -19.59
CA ILE A 57 10.45 -1.95 -19.15
C ILE A 57 11.41 -1.97 -20.35
N LEU A 58 11.12 -2.76 -21.38
CA LEU A 58 11.93 -2.76 -22.60
C LEU A 58 11.93 -1.40 -23.30
N LEU A 59 10.77 -0.72 -23.34
CA LEU A 59 10.65 0.63 -23.86
C LEU A 59 11.47 1.63 -23.04
N LEU A 60 11.43 1.53 -21.70
CA LEU A 60 12.25 2.34 -20.79
C LEU A 60 13.75 2.16 -21.07
N LEU A 61 14.22 0.91 -21.13
CA LEU A 61 15.62 0.61 -21.41
C LEU A 61 16.03 1.16 -22.78
N SER A 62 15.16 1.05 -23.79
CA SER A 62 15.40 1.61 -25.11
C SER A 62 15.52 3.14 -25.08
N LEU A 63 14.65 3.80 -24.32
CA LEU A 63 14.65 5.25 -24.16
C LEU A 63 15.88 5.76 -23.38
N LEU A 64 16.42 4.96 -22.45
CA LEU A 64 17.67 5.27 -21.75
C LEU A 64 18.90 5.05 -22.64
N LEU A 65 18.90 4.00 -23.47
CA LEU A 65 20.02 3.68 -24.36
C LEU A 65 20.13 4.64 -25.55
N ALA A 66 19.02 5.18 -26.05
CA ALA A 66 19.03 6.05 -27.25
C ALA A 66 19.89 7.33 -27.06
N PRO A 67 19.73 8.14 -26.00
CA PRO A 67 20.62 9.27 -25.72
C PRO A 67 22.07 8.83 -25.52
N ILE A 68 22.29 7.64 -24.94
CA ILE A 68 23.63 7.12 -24.73
C ILE A 68 24.33 6.89 -26.07
N GLY A 69 23.66 6.20 -27.00
CA GLY A 69 24.17 5.98 -28.35
C GLY A 69 24.43 7.28 -29.11
N ALA A 70 23.51 8.23 -29.04
CA ALA A 70 23.64 9.53 -29.71
C ALA A 70 24.86 10.33 -29.20
N LEU A 71 25.02 10.43 -27.87
CA LEU A 71 26.15 11.16 -27.26
C LEU A 71 27.49 10.47 -27.50
N SER A 72 27.54 9.13 -27.41
CA SER A 72 28.74 8.35 -27.73
C SER A 72 29.21 8.57 -29.17
N TYR A 73 28.28 8.67 -30.11
CA TYR A 73 28.60 8.93 -31.51
C TYR A 73 29.13 10.36 -31.74
N TRP A 74 28.47 11.38 -31.21
CA TRP A 74 28.87 12.79 -31.43
C TRP A 74 30.14 13.18 -30.68
N LEU A 75 30.30 12.72 -29.45
CA LEU A 75 31.38 13.17 -28.56
C LEU A 75 32.59 12.22 -28.57
N ARG A 76 32.47 11.03 -29.17
CA ARG A 76 33.54 10.04 -29.32
C ARG A 76 34.26 9.80 -27.98
N SER A 77 35.56 10.10 -27.89
CA SER A 77 36.38 9.93 -26.68
C SER A 77 35.91 10.79 -25.49
N TRP A 78 35.17 11.87 -25.73
CA TRP A 78 34.62 12.74 -24.69
C TRP A 78 33.26 12.28 -24.16
N ALA A 79 32.68 11.21 -24.69
CA ALA A 79 31.36 10.75 -24.31
C ALA A 79 31.24 10.47 -22.81
N VAL A 80 32.22 9.77 -22.21
CA VAL A 80 32.23 9.44 -20.77
C VAL A 80 32.23 10.72 -19.92
N THR A 81 33.09 11.68 -20.25
CA THR A 81 33.16 12.97 -19.56
C THR A 81 31.85 13.74 -19.67
N ALA A 82 31.22 13.71 -20.85
CA ALA A 82 29.93 14.36 -21.08
C ALA A 82 28.79 13.69 -20.32
N PHE A 83 28.77 12.35 -20.19
CA PHE A 83 27.79 11.66 -19.33
C PHE A 83 27.93 12.06 -17.87
N ILE A 84 29.16 12.12 -17.36
CA ILE A 84 29.42 12.55 -15.98
C ILE A 84 28.92 13.99 -15.80
N ALA A 85 29.25 14.90 -16.73
CA ALA A 85 28.78 16.27 -16.68
C ALA A 85 27.24 16.36 -16.76
N LEU A 86 26.60 15.61 -17.67
CA LEU A 86 25.15 15.57 -17.81
C LEU A 86 24.48 15.02 -16.54
N PHE A 87 25.06 14.01 -15.91
CA PHE A 87 24.58 13.48 -14.63
C PHE A 87 24.62 14.55 -13.54
N PHE A 88 25.73 15.29 -13.40
CA PHE A 88 25.80 16.40 -12.44
C PHE A 88 24.81 17.52 -12.77
N ILE A 89 24.65 17.87 -14.04
CA ILE A 89 23.65 18.86 -14.49
C ILE A 89 22.25 18.38 -14.14
N ALA A 90 21.88 17.16 -14.52
CA ALA A 90 20.57 16.56 -14.22
C ALA A 90 20.31 16.55 -12.70
N ASN A 91 21.32 16.19 -11.90
CA ASN A 91 21.24 16.24 -10.45
C ASN A 91 21.01 17.67 -9.92
N LEU A 92 21.66 18.69 -10.50
CA LEU A 92 21.37 20.09 -10.17
C LEU A 92 19.93 20.48 -10.53
N PHE A 93 19.45 20.08 -11.71
CA PHE A 93 18.05 20.32 -12.12
C PHE A 93 17.04 19.67 -11.15
N VAL A 94 17.31 18.46 -10.67
CA VAL A 94 16.50 17.78 -9.66
C VAL A 94 16.58 18.51 -8.31
N LYS A 95 17.80 18.84 -7.85
CA LYS A 95 18.05 19.54 -6.57
C LYS A 95 17.34 20.89 -6.49
N PHE A 96 17.33 21.66 -7.59
CA PHE A 96 16.66 22.95 -7.66
C PHE A 96 15.16 22.85 -8.02
N GLY A 97 14.62 21.64 -8.15
CA GLY A 97 13.18 21.40 -8.32
C GLY A 97 12.64 21.66 -9.73
N PHE A 98 13.49 21.75 -10.76
CA PHE A 98 13.06 21.99 -12.13
C PHE A 98 12.37 20.78 -12.77
N ILE A 99 12.76 19.56 -12.38
CA ILE A 99 12.27 18.29 -12.96
C ILE A 99 11.44 17.47 -11.96
N ASN A 100 11.49 17.81 -10.67
CA ASN A 100 10.81 17.01 -9.65
C ASN A 100 9.29 17.28 -9.64
N HIS A 101 8.50 16.32 -10.10
CA HIS A 101 7.06 16.36 -9.96
C HIS A 101 6.65 15.62 -8.69
N ARG A 102 5.96 16.34 -7.81
CA ARG A 102 5.52 15.83 -6.52
C ARG A 102 4.18 15.14 -6.69
N ASN A 103 4.14 13.82 -6.50
CA ASN A 103 2.89 13.10 -6.36
C ASN A 103 2.26 13.48 -5.01
N LYS A 104 1.02 13.97 -5.02
CA LYS A 104 0.36 14.54 -3.85
C LYS A 104 -0.70 13.59 -3.29
N ALA A 105 -1.06 13.77 -2.03
CA ALA A 105 -2.30 13.26 -1.47
C ALA A 105 -3.45 14.06 -2.10
N PHE A 106 -4.17 13.43 -3.02
CA PHE A 106 -5.24 14.09 -3.74
C PHE A 106 -6.39 14.48 -2.79
N GLY A 107 -7.04 15.60 -3.06
CA GLY A 107 -8.15 16.12 -2.24
C GLY A 107 -7.75 16.95 -1.01
N MET A 108 -6.45 17.05 -0.67
CA MET A 108 -5.94 17.92 0.40
C MET A 108 -5.51 19.31 -0.10
N ASP A 109 -5.58 20.32 0.77
CA ASP A 109 -5.13 21.69 0.46
C ASP A 109 -3.61 21.85 0.63
N TYR A 110 -2.93 22.24 -0.46
CA TYR A 110 -1.49 22.53 -0.48
C TYR A 110 -1.16 24.02 -0.48
N HIS A 111 -2.15 24.91 -0.57
CA HIS A 111 -1.92 26.37 -0.55
C HIS A 111 -1.57 26.86 0.86
N ASN A 112 -2.13 26.21 1.88
CA ASN A 112 -1.90 26.51 3.29
C ASN A 112 -1.25 25.31 4.00
N PRO A 113 0.04 25.01 3.75
CA PRO A 113 0.68 23.83 4.32
C PRO A 113 0.80 23.89 5.85
N ALA A 114 0.62 22.75 6.52
CA ALA A 114 0.80 22.63 7.96
C ALA A 114 2.28 22.73 8.36
N PRO A 115 2.64 23.47 9.42
CA PRO A 115 4.02 23.48 9.92
C PRO A 115 4.38 22.08 10.44
N TYR A 116 5.44 21.48 9.91
CA TYR A 116 5.93 20.17 10.35
C TYR A 116 7.14 20.35 11.27
N ASN A 117 6.85 20.55 12.55
CA ASN A 117 7.84 20.68 13.62
C ASN A 117 7.25 20.15 14.93
N LEU A 118 8.10 19.94 15.94
CA LEU A 118 7.69 19.34 17.21
C LEU A 118 6.55 20.12 17.88
N ALA A 119 6.57 21.46 17.87
CA ALA A 119 5.54 22.28 18.49
C ALA A 119 4.16 22.07 17.84
N ALA A 120 4.11 21.99 16.50
CA ALA A 120 2.87 21.71 15.78
C ALA A 120 2.38 20.27 16.00
N ILE A 121 3.29 19.31 16.09
CA ILE A 121 2.97 17.90 16.37
C ILE A 121 2.38 17.77 17.77
N GLU A 122 3.00 18.34 18.80
CA GLU A 122 2.47 18.36 20.18
C GLU A 122 1.11 19.05 20.27
N ALA A 123 0.92 20.17 19.56
CA ALA A 123 -0.36 20.88 19.54
C ALA A 123 -1.49 20.08 18.88
N ALA A 124 -1.18 19.09 18.05
CA ALA A 124 -2.16 18.21 17.42
C ALA A 124 -2.57 17.02 18.31
N VAL A 125 -2.00 16.91 19.51
CA VAL A 125 -2.28 15.83 20.48
C VAL A 125 -2.40 16.40 21.89
N THR A 126 -3.30 17.36 22.11
CA THR A 126 -3.56 17.84 23.48
C THR A 126 -4.40 16.80 24.25
N PRO A 127 -4.33 16.76 25.59
CA PRO A 127 -5.15 15.86 26.40
C PRO A 127 -6.65 15.97 26.09
N GLU A 128 -7.13 17.18 25.78
CA GLU A 128 -8.53 17.45 25.45
C GLU A 128 -8.94 16.79 24.13
N ILE A 129 -8.12 16.92 23.08
CA ILE A 129 -8.35 16.28 21.79
C ILE A 129 -8.36 14.76 21.96
N MET A 130 -7.38 14.22 22.67
CA MET A 130 -7.29 12.78 22.93
C MET A 130 -8.48 12.26 23.71
N ALA A 131 -8.92 12.97 24.76
CA ALA A 131 -10.08 12.59 25.56
C ALA A 131 -11.38 12.61 24.74
N GLN A 132 -11.55 13.61 23.87
CA GLN A 132 -12.71 13.70 22.98
C GLN A 132 -12.74 12.54 21.97
N ASP A 133 -11.60 12.24 21.35
CA ASP A 133 -11.48 11.14 20.39
C ASP A 133 -11.67 9.78 21.09
N HIS A 134 -11.09 9.61 22.29
CA HIS A 134 -11.25 8.39 23.10
C HIS A 134 -12.71 8.16 23.48
N SER A 135 -13.42 9.21 23.92
CA SER A 135 -14.86 9.15 24.18
C SER A 135 -15.67 8.75 22.95
N THR A 136 -15.26 9.21 21.76
CA THR A 136 -15.89 8.80 20.49
C THR A 136 -15.65 7.32 20.21
N GLY A 137 -14.43 6.82 20.43
CA GLY A 137 -14.10 5.40 20.31
C GLY A 137 -14.88 4.52 21.29
N LEU A 138 -15.06 4.96 22.54
CA LEU A 138 -15.92 4.28 23.52
C LEU A 138 -17.38 4.22 23.05
N GLN A 139 -17.92 5.31 22.49
CA GLN A 139 -19.27 5.32 21.93
C GLN A 139 -19.43 4.30 20.81
N MET A 140 -18.42 4.17 19.94
CA MET A 140 -18.40 3.18 18.86
C MET A 140 -18.39 1.75 19.39
N LEU A 141 -17.62 1.46 20.45
CA LEU A 141 -17.62 0.16 21.12
C LEU A 141 -18.96 -0.17 21.78
N GLU A 142 -19.63 0.82 22.38
CA GLU A 142 -20.99 0.65 22.92
C GLU A 142 -22.04 0.41 21.82
N ASN A 143 -21.92 1.10 20.69
CA ASN A 143 -22.74 0.85 19.50
C ASN A 143 -22.52 -0.58 18.97
N TRP A 144 -21.25 -1.02 18.88
CA TRP A 144 -20.90 -2.38 18.48
C TRP A 144 -21.48 -3.42 19.43
N LYS A 145 -21.33 -3.22 20.75
CA LYS A 145 -21.87 -4.13 21.76
C LYS A 145 -23.38 -4.30 21.61
N ARG A 146 -24.11 -3.19 21.37
CA ARG A 146 -25.56 -3.24 21.07
C ARG A 146 -25.87 -4.00 19.79
N LYS A 147 -25.06 -3.82 18.74
CA LYS A 147 -25.21 -4.55 17.46
C LYS A 147 -25.10 -6.05 17.63
N VAL A 148 -24.14 -6.54 18.43
CA VAL A 148 -23.89 -7.98 18.60
C VAL A 148 -24.67 -8.63 19.74
N ALA A 149 -25.26 -7.85 20.66
CA ALA A 149 -26.03 -8.36 21.78
C ALA A 149 -27.13 -9.39 21.41
N PRO A 150 -27.88 -9.27 20.30
CA PRO A 150 -28.90 -10.25 19.93
C PRO A 150 -28.37 -11.67 19.66
N TYR A 151 -27.06 -11.84 19.45
CA TYR A 151 -26.44 -13.15 19.24
C TYR A 151 -26.21 -13.96 20.52
N TYR A 152 -26.36 -13.35 21.69
CA TYR A 152 -25.94 -13.93 22.97
C TYR A 152 -27.03 -13.81 24.02
N HIS A 153 -27.01 -14.72 24.99
CA HIS A 153 -27.84 -14.58 26.18
C HIS A 153 -27.43 -13.32 26.96
N PRO A 154 -28.34 -12.58 27.63
CA PRO A 154 -27.99 -11.34 28.35
C PRO A 154 -26.88 -11.46 29.42
N LEU A 155 -26.57 -12.68 29.88
CA LEU A 155 -25.50 -12.97 30.84
C LEU A 155 -24.16 -13.33 30.18
N GLN A 156 -24.14 -13.52 28.87
CA GLN A 156 -22.94 -13.83 28.09
C GLN A 156 -22.36 -12.55 27.50
N LYS A 157 -21.03 -12.47 27.46
CA LYS A 157 -20.31 -11.38 26.81
C LYS A 157 -19.92 -11.80 25.38
N PRO A 158 -20.04 -10.92 24.38
CA PRO A 158 -19.62 -11.24 23.02
C PRO A 158 -18.08 -11.32 22.89
N PRO A 159 -17.53 -12.15 22.00
CA PRO A 159 -16.14 -12.06 21.57
C PRO A 159 -15.93 -10.82 20.70
N LEU A 160 -14.77 -10.19 20.79
CA LEU A 160 -14.42 -9.00 20.00
C LEU A 160 -13.37 -9.37 18.95
N ILE A 161 -13.58 -8.96 17.69
CA ILE A 161 -12.68 -9.29 16.58
C ILE A 161 -11.94 -8.06 16.07
N LEU A 162 -10.63 -8.20 15.91
CA LEU A 162 -9.80 -7.31 15.11
C LEU A 162 -9.32 -8.06 13.86
N VAL A 163 -9.20 -7.35 12.75
CA VAL A 163 -8.63 -7.90 11.52
C VAL A 163 -7.36 -7.17 11.16
N ASN A 164 -6.31 -7.95 10.92
CA ASN A 164 -5.01 -7.47 10.46
C ASN A 164 -4.73 -8.03 9.08
N ALA A 165 -4.20 -7.23 8.16
CA ALA A 165 -3.91 -7.68 6.79
C ALA A 165 -2.51 -7.22 6.36
N SER A 166 -1.66 -8.17 5.98
CA SER A 166 -0.27 -7.87 5.65
C SER A 166 -0.10 -7.22 4.27
N GLY A 167 1.06 -6.61 4.05
CA GLY A 167 1.46 -6.15 2.73
C GLY A 167 1.73 -7.31 1.75
N GLY A 168 2.05 -6.98 0.50
CA GLY A 168 2.36 -8.00 -0.52
C GLY A 168 1.66 -7.82 -1.87
N GLY A 169 1.25 -6.60 -2.23
CA GLY A 169 0.62 -6.31 -3.53
C GLY A 169 -0.70 -7.05 -3.76
N LEU A 170 -1.00 -7.41 -5.02
CA LEU A 170 -2.25 -8.09 -5.35
C LEU A 170 -2.35 -9.50 -4.75
N LYS A 171 -1.22 -10.15 -4.44
CA LYS A 171 -1.19 -11.45 -3.73
C LYS A 171 -1.88 -11.32 -2.38
N ALA A 172 -1.39 -10.40 -1.54
CA ALA A 172 -1.98 -10.12 -0.24
C ALA A 172 -3.41 -9.60 -0.35
N SER A 173 -3.70 -8.74 -1.34
CA SER A 173 -5.06 -8.23 -1.57
C SER A 173 -6.08 -9.32 -1.87
N LEU A 174 -5.73 -10.28 -2.74
CA LEU A 174 -6.59 -11.40 -3.10
C LEU A 174 -6.79 -12.33 -1.91
N TRP A 175 -5.71 -12.66 -1.21
CA TRP A 175 -5.78 -13.53 -0.04
C TRP A 175 -6.63 -12.94 1.08
N ALA A 176 -6.34 -11.70 1.46
CA ALA A 176 -7.06 -10.93 2.46
C ALA A 176 -8.56 -10.87 2.15
N PHE A 177 -8.93 -10.50 0.91
CA PHE A 177 -10.32 -10.46 0.48
C PHE A 177 -11.00 -11.84 0.58
N ARG A 178 -10.34 -12.88 0.06
CA ARG A 178 -10.89 -14.24 0.04
C ARG A 178 -11.06 -14.82 1.44
N LEU A 179 -10.13 -14.55 2.35
CA LEU A 179 -10.21 -14.97 3.74
C LEU A 179 -11.46 -14.40 4.42
N MET A 180 -11.81 -13.12 4.17
CA MET A 180 -13.03 -12.53 4.75
C MET A 180 -14.30 -13.22 4.25
N GLN A 181 -14.40 -13.53 2.95
CA GLN A 181 -15.51 -14.31 2.41
C GLN A 181 -15.66 -15.65 3.13
N ILE A 182 -14.55 -16.38 3.29
CA ILE A 182 -14.54 -17.70 3.92
C ILE A 182 -14.90 -17.59 5.40
N ALA A 183 -14.27 -16.66 6.13
CA ALA A 183 -14.51 -16.44 7.55
C ALA A 183 -15.97 -16.08 7.83
N ASP A 184 -16.57 -15.15 7.06
CA ASP A 184 -17.99 -14.83 7.19
C ASP A 184 -18.88 -16.02 6.81
N SER A 185 -18.60 -16.71 5.71
CA SER A 185 -19.40 -17.86 5.30
C SER A 185 -19.40 -18.97 6.35
N CYS A 186 -18.23 -19.33 6.90
CA CYS A 186 -18.11 -20.41 7.89
C CYS A 186 -18.67 -20.04 9.27
N THR A 187 -18.88 -18.75 9.54
CA THR A 187 -19.41 -18.24 10.81
C THR A 187 -20.85 -17.75 10.69
N ASN A 188 -21.57 -18.13 9.63
CA ASN A 188 -22.95 -17.70 9.36
C ASN A 188 -23.12 -16.17 9.33
N ASN A 189 -22.15 -15.47 8.71
CA ASN A 189 -22.04 -14.01 8.63
C ASN A 189 -21.86 -13.30 9.98
N ARG A 190 -21.44 -14.01 11.03
CA ARG A 190 -21.16 -13.40 12.34
C ARG A 190 -19.79 -12.77 12.41
N PHE A 191 -18.80 -13.27 11.68
CA PHE A 191 -17.41 -12.82 11.80
C PHE A 191 -17.27 -11.29 11.64
N PHE A 192 -17.74 -10.70 10.54
CA PHE A 192 -17.59 -9.27 10.29
C PHE A 192 -18.54 -8.41 11.12
N ASP A 193 -19.64 -8.98 11.64
CA ASP A 193 -20.48 -8.33 12.66
C ASP A 193 -19.69 -8.12 13.97
N HIS A 194 -18.81 -9.06 14.34
CA HIS A 194 -17.96 -8.97 15.54
C HIS A 194 -16.66 -8.18 15.31
N CYS A 195 -16.34 -7.85 14.05
CA CYS A 195 -15.19 -7.02 13.73
C CYS A 195 -15.43 -5.57 14.19
N VAL A 196 -14.49 -5.03 14.98
CA VAL A 196 -14.51 -3.64 15.44
C VAL A 196 -13.46 -2.77 14.77
N PHE A 197 -12.32 -3.35 14.40
CA PHE A 197 -11.15 -2.61 13.94
C PHE A 197 -10.37 -3.42 12.90
N ILE A 198 -10.00 -2.74 11.82
CA ILE A 198 -9.21 -3.28 10.72
C ILE A 198 -7.96 -2.41 10.57
N SER A 199 -6.80 -3.05 10.53
CA SER A 199 -5.52 -2.40 10.24
C SER A 199 -4.61 -3.28 9.40
N GLY A 200 -3.56 -2.73 8.82
CA GLY A 200 -2.65 -3.48 7.98
C GLY A 200 -1.82 -2.63 7.04
N ALA A 201 -1.13 -3.30 6.14
CA ALA A 201 -0.26 -2.67 5.16
C ALA A 201 -0.68 -2.97 3.71
N SER A 202 -0.31 -2.05 2.82
CA SER A 202 -0.27 -2.25 1.38
C SER A 202 -1.47 -2.97 0.77
N GLY A 203 -1.22 -4.05 0.00
CA GLY A 203 -2.21 -4.85 -0.70
C GLY A 203 -3.24 -5.51 0.21
N GLY A 204 -2.89 -5.98 1.41
CA GLY A 204 -3.87 -6.54 2.34
C GLY A 204 -4.98 -5.56 2.65
N MET A 205 -4.63 -4.29 2.85
CA MET A 205 -5.62 -3.21 3.07
C MET A 205 -6.43 -2.87 1.83
N MET A 206 -5.93 -3.09 0.61
CA MET A 206 -6.74 -2.99 -0.62
C MET A 206 -7.87 -4.05 -0.62
N GLY A 207 -7.55 -5.29 -0.24
CA GLY A 207 -8.52 -6.38 -0.12
C GLY A 207 -9.55 -6.11 0.98
N MET A 208 -9.08 -5.66 2.15
CA MET A 208 -9.97 -5.31 3.28
C MET A 208 -10.90 -4.15 2.94
N ALA A 209 -10.38 -3.08 2.32
CA ALA A 209 -11.16 -1.92 1.92
C ALA A 209 -12.33 -2.31 1.02
N TYR A 210 -12.08 -3.18 0.04
CA TYR A 210 -13.11 -3.63 -0.88
C TYR A 210 -14.15 -4.54 -0.22
N TYR A 211 -13.73 -5.50 0.61
CA TYR A 211 -14.67 -6.35 1.34
C TYR A 211 -15.56 -5.53 2.28
N ARG A 212 -14.96 -4.59 3.01
CA ARG A 212 -15.66 -3.69 3.91
C ARG A 212 -16.71 -2.84 3.20
N GLU A 213 -16.42 -2.36 2.00
CA GLU A 213 -17.38 -1.57 1.21
C GLU A 213 -18.55 -2.42 0.69
N LEU A 214 -18.29 -3.66 0.26
CA LEU A 214 -19.34 -4.60 -0.11
C LEU A 214 -20.23 -4.94 1.09
N TYR A 215 -19.63 -5.14 2.27
CA TYR A 215 -20.36 -5.37 3.51
C TYR A 215 -21.21 -4.15 3.90
N ARG A 216 -20.68 -2.92 3.77
CA ARG A 216 -21.45 -1.67 3.96
C ARG A 216 -22.68 -1.66 3.04
N SER A 217 -22.48 -1.89 1.76
CA SER A 217 -23.54 -1.88 0.75
C SER A 217 -24.64 -2.91 1.09
N LYS A 218 -24.25 -4.12 1.48
CA LYS A 218 -25.19 -5.15 1.98
C LYS A 218 -25.98 -4.69 3.21
N LYS A 219 -25.33 -4.03 4.18
CA LYS A 219 -26.00 -3.52 5.39
C LYS A 219 -26.97 -2.36 5.09
N LEU A 220 -26.77 -1.64 3.98
CA LEU A 220 -27.69 -0.60 3.51
C LEU A 220 -28.83 -1.13 2.64
N GLY A 221 -28.91 -2.45 2.43
CA GLY A 221 -30.00 -3.09 1.69
C GLY A 221 -29.72 -3.32 0.21
N ASP A 222 -28.51 -3.03 -0.27
CA ASP A 222 -28.13 -3.37 -1.64
C ASP A 222 -28.08 -4.89 -1.81
N SER A 223 -28.46 -5.37 -3.01
CA SER A 223 -28.44 -6.79 -3.35
C SER A 223 -27.01 -7.29 -3.61
N VAL A 224 -26.20 -7.36 -2.55
CA VAL A 224 -24.80 -7.79 -2.57
C VAL A 224 -24.66 -9.17 -1.95
N ASN A 225 -24.18 -10.14 -2.74
CA ASN A 225 -23.74 -11.43 -2.23
C ASN A 225 -22.24 -11.40 -1.93
N LEU A 226 -21.86 -11.22 -0.66
CA LEU A 226 -20.46 -11.12 -0.24
C LEU A 226 -19.58 -12.30 -0.69
N ASN A 227 -20.16 -13.48 -0.94
CA ASN A 227 -19.45 -14.69 -1.35
C ASN A 227 -19.33 -14.86 -2.87
N ASP A 228 -19.76 -13.88 -3.65
CA ASP A 228 -19.69 -13.96 -5.11
C ASP A 228 -18.23 -13.98 -5.61
N LYS A 229 -17.97 -14.85 -6.58
CA LYS A 229 -16.65 -15.04 -7.19
C LYS A 229 -16.24 -13.85 -8.04
N HIS A 230 -17.17 -13.10 -8.62
CA HIS A 230 -16.79 -11.96 -9.46
C HIS A 230 -16.07 -10.86 -8.65
N TYR A 231 -16.30 -10.78 -7.33
CA TYR A 231 -15.54 -9.86 -6.47
C TYR A 231 -14.08 -10.30 -6.30
N VAL A 232 -13.81 -11.62 -6.28
CA VAL A 232 -12.46 -12.20 -6.30
C VAL A 232 -11.75 -11.89 -7.62
N ASP A 233 -12.48 -11.93 -8.74
CA ASP A 233 -11.95 -11.53 -10.04
C ASP A 233 -11.65 -10.03 -10.08
N ASN A 234 -12.54 -9.19 -9.54
CA ASN A 234 -12.37 -7.75 -9.49
C ASN A 234 -11.14 -7.31 -8.69
N ILE A 235 -10.94 -7.86 -7.48
CA ILE A 235 -9.82 -7.47 -6.63
C ILE A 235 -8.46 -7.93 -7.20
N SER A 236 -8.44 -8.98 -8.03
CA SER A 236 -7.22 -9.54 -8.63
C SER A 236 -6.92 -9.04 -10.05
N LYS A 237 -7.67 -8.04 -10.56
CA LYS A 237 -7.40 -7.45 -11.87
C LYS A 237 -6.08 -6.68 -11.88
N ASP A 238 -5.41 -6.72 -13.03
CA ASP A 238 -4.13 -6.04 -13.23
C ASP A 238 -4.22 -4.53 -13.00
N ILE A 239 -3.19 -4.01 -12.33
CA ILE A 239 -2.95 -2.56 -12.19
C ILE A 239 -1.54 -2.23 -12.71
N LEU A 240 -0.60 -3.19 -12.67
CA LEU A 240 0.81 -2.98 -13.00
C LEU A 240 1.02 -2.50 -14.44
N ASN A 241 0.31 -3.05 -15.44
CA ASN A 241 0.53 -2.64 -16.82
C ASN A 241 0.23 -1.14 -17.01
N ALA A 242 -0.86 -0.66 -16.40
CA ALA A 242 -1.25 0.74 -16.46
C ALA A 242 -0.22 1.67 -15.77
N VAL A 243 0.27 1.26 -14.60
CA VAL A 243 1.27 2.00 -13.82
C VAL A 243 2.61 2.05 -14.56
N SER A 244 3.13 0.89 -14.98
CA SER A 244 4.40 0.80 -15.70
C SER A 244 4.36 1.54 -17.04
N PHE A 245 3.26 1.42 -17.79
CA PHE A 245 3.11 2.17 -19.04
C PHE A 245 3.16 3.68 -18.79
N THR A 246 2.37 4.16 -17.83
CA THR A 246 2.31 5.59 -17.46
C THR A 246 3.65 6.11 -17.00
N TYR A 247 4.41 5.32 -16.25
CA TYR A 247 5.75 5.71 -15.83
C TYR A 247 6.63 6.08 -17.04
N VAL A 248 6.64 5.23 -18.07
CA VAL A 248 7.51 5.38 -19.24
C VAL A 248 7.03 6.47 -20.19
N VAL A 249 5.73 6.54 -20.48
CA VAL A 249 5.20 7.47 -21.49
C VAL A 249 4.85 8.86 -20.95
N ASN A 250 4.84 9.04 -19.63
CA ASN A 250 4.37 10.27 -18.99
C ASN A 250 5.29 10.76 -17.88
N ASP A 251 5.57 9.94 -16.87
CA ASP A 251 6.30 10.40 -15.67
C ASP A 251 7.78 10.67 -15.96
N LEU A 252 8.44 9.84 -16.80
CA LEU A 252 9.85 10.01 -17.19
C LEU A 252 10.09 11.28 -18.02
N LEU A 253 9.07 11.69 -18.79
CA LEU A 253 9.12 12.93 -19.56
C LEU A 253 8.70 14.08 -18.64
N PHE A 254 7.41 14.41 -18.64
CA PHE A 254 6.81 15.38 -17.74
C PHE A 254 5.28 15.15 -17.74
N PRO A 255 4.63 15.01 -16.59
CA PRO A 255 3.18 14.80 -16.55
C PRO A 255 2.41 16.11 -16.85
N TRP A 256 2.05 16.33 -18.12
CA TRP A 256 1.39 17.57 -18.59
C TRP A 256 -0.10 17.65 -18.26
N GLN A 257 -0.78 16.51 -18.23
CA GLN A 257 -2.23 16.46 -18.01
C GLN A 257 -2.59 16.67 -16.54
N ARG A 258 -3.71 17.34 -16.30
CA ARG A 258 -4.21 17.68 -14.96
C ARG A 258 -5.60 17.13 -14.71
N PHE A 259 -5.96 16.99 -13.44
CA PHE A 259 -7.32 16.66 -12.99
C PHE A 259 -7.64 17.41 -11.70
N THR A 260 -8.92 17.49 -11.37
CA THR A 260 -9.41 18.22 -10.19
C THR A 260 -10.20 17.28 -9.29
N VAL A 261 -9.96 17.35 -7.99
CA VAL A 261 -10.73 16.67 -6.95
C VAL A 261 -10.79 17.57 -5.71
N ASN A 262 -11.96 17.65 -5.06
CA ASN A 262 -12.24 18.57 -3.94
C ASN A 262 -11.84 20.03 -4.22
N GLY A 263 -11.96 20.49 -5.47
CA GLY A 263 -11.58 21.86 -5.87
C GLY A 263 -10.07 22.09 -6.05
N PHE A 264 -9.22 21.10 -5.77
CA PHE A 264 -7.77 21.19 -5.94
C PHE A 264 -7.32 20.53 -7.25
N THR A 265 -6.31 21.10 -7.90
CA THR A 265 -5.80 20.61 -9.19
C THR A 265 -4.48 19.88 -9.02
N TYR A 266 -4.39 18.69 -9.61
CA TYR A 266 -3.23 17.80 -9.53
C TYR A 266 -2.80 17.35 -10.93
N ARG A 267 -1.60 16.76 -11.03
CA ARG A 267 -1.09 16.17 -12.28
C ARG A 267 -1.48 14.71 -12.38
N LYS A 268 -1.74 14.24 -13.60
CA LYS A 268 -2.03 12.84 -13.89
C LYS A 268 -0.72 12.07 -14.06
N ASP A 269 -0.20 11.53 -12.98
CA ASP A 269 0.97 10.65 -12.94
C ASP A 269 0.57 9.17 -12.76
N ARG A 270 1.54 8.28 -12.54
CA ARG A 270 1.25 6.85 -12.30
C ARG A 270 0.48 6.60 -10.99
N GLY A 271 0.55 7.51 -10.01
CA GLY A 271 -0.28 7.46 -8.80
C GLY A 271 -1.76 7.70 -9.10
N TYR A 272 -2.06 8.68 -9.95
CA TYR A 272 -3.43 8.88 -10.48
C TYR A 272 -3.95 7.66 -11.24
N ILE A 273 -3.11 7.06 -12.09
CA ILE A 273 -3.52 5.89 -12.88
C ILE A 273 -3.77 4.67 -12.00
N PHE A 274 -3.00 4.48 -10.92
CA PHE A 274 -3.27 3.46 -9.92
C PHE A 274 -4.67 3.62 -9.31
N GLU A 275 -4.99 4.80 -8.76
CA GLU A 275 -6.30 5.06 -8.13
C GLU A 275 -7.45 4.83 -9.13
N LYS A 276 -7.29 5.34 -10.35
CA LYS A 276 -8.28 5.17 -11.43
C LYS A 276 -8.49 3.71 -11.80
N ARG A 277 -7.41 2.95 -12.01
CA ARG A 277 -7.48 1.53 -12.37
C ARG A 277 -8.07 0.70 -11.24
N PHE A 278 -7.70 0.98 -10.00
CA PHE A 278 -8.24 0.23 -8.86
C PHE A 278 -9.73 0.51 -8.64
N ASN A 279 -10.17 1.76 -8.76
CA ASN A 279 -11.60 2.11 -8.77
C ASN A 279 -12.34 1.39 -9.92
N GLN A 280 -11.79 1.38 -11.13
CA GLN A 280 -12.40 0.66 -12.26
C GLN A 280 -12.52 -0.84 -12.02
N ASN A 281 -11.48 -1.46 -11.49
CA ASN A 281 -11.44 -2.89 -11.19
C ASN A 281 -12.54 -3.27 -10.20
N THR A 282 -12.83 -2.38 -9.24
CA THR A 282 -13.82 -2.56 -8.18
C THR A 282 -15.20 -1.96 -8.51
N GLY A 283 -15.42 -1.48 -9.74
CA GLY A 283 -16.71 -0.95 -10.16
C GLY A 283 -17.06 0.42 -9.56
N TYR A 284 -16.06 1.19 -9.14
CA TYR A 284 -16.17 2.52 -8.52
C TYR A 284 -16.96 2.55 -7.21
N ILE A 285 -17.23 1.41 -6.58
CA ILE A 285 -18.00 1.39 -5.33
C ILE A 285 -17.27 2.10 -4.18
N MET A 286 -15.94 2.21 -4.25
CA MET A 286 -15.11 2.89 -3.24
C MET A 286 -14.83 4.37 -3.55
N ASP A 287 -15.43 4.94 -4.59
CA ASP A 287 -15.23 6.35 -4.99
C ASP A 287 -15.98 7.31 -4.04
N LYS A 288 -15.43 7.46 -2.83
CA LYS A 288 -15.96 8.21 -1.69
C LYS A 288 -14.82 8.92 -0.95
N THR A 289 -15.15 9.79 -0.01
CA THR A 289 -14.19 10.38 0.95
C THR A 289 -14.15 9.57 2.25
N LEU A 290 -13.13 9.80 3.09
CA LEU A 290 -13.10 9.24 4.44
C LEU A 290 -14.30 9.72 5.28
N ALA A 291 -14.67 11.00 5.19
CA ALA A 291 -15.82 11.55 5.90
C ALA A 291 -17.14 10.81 5.60
N ASP A 292 -17.33 10.29 4.38
CA ASP A 292 -18.54 9.55 4.00
C ASP A 292 -18.71 8.23 4.79
N TYR A 293 -17.62 7.67 5.31
CA TYR A 293 -17.66 6.44 6.12
C TYR A 293 -17.86 6.71 7.62
N ALA A 294 -17.64 7.95 8.08
CA ALA A 294 -17.63 8.28 9.50
C ALA A 294 -18.96 7.98 10.21
N PRO A 295 -20.17 8.23 9.64
CA PRO A 295 -21.43 7.86 10.29
C PRO A 295 -21.56 6.34 10.49
N PHE A 296 -21.18 5.56 9.48
CA PHE A 296 -21.29 4.10 9.53
C PHE A 296 -20.29 3.45 10.48
N GLU A 297 -19.09 4.02 10.62
CA GLU A 297 -18.14 3.65 11.67
C GLU A 297 -18.68 4.02 13.05
N LYS A 298 -19.18 5.26 13.22
CA LYS A 298 -19.73 5.75 14.50
C LYS A 298 -20.85 4.85 15.00
N ASP A 299 -21.78 4.45 14.14
CA ASP A 299 -22.91 3.58 14.47
C ASP A 299 -22.54 2.09 14.53
N ALA A 300 -21.26 1.75 14.37
CA ALA A 300 -20.74 0.37 14.29
C ALA A 300 -21.39 -0.49 13.19
N THR A 301 -22.00 0.15 12.18
CA THR A 301 -22.56 -0.51 10.99
C THR A 301 -21.47 -1.24 10.22
N ILE A 302 -20.28 -0.63 10.16
CA ILE A 302 -19.06 -1.21 9.59
C ILE A 302 -17.91 -1.05 10.59
N PRO A 303 -16.89 -1.93 10.57
CA PRO A 303 -15.74 -1.79 11.45
C PRO A 303 -14.93 -0.53 11.12
N ILE A 304 -14.17 -0.05 12.10
CA ILE A 304 -13.16 0.98 11.90
C ILE A 304 -12.12 0.46 10.90
N MET A 305 -11.68 1.31 9.98
CA MET A 305 -10.55 1.04 9.11
C MET A 305 -9.45 2.08 9.36
N MET A 306 -8.28 1.60 9.79
CA MET A 306 -7.10 2.42 10.04
C MET A 306 -6.05 2.13 8.97
N PHE A 307 -5.69 3.15 8.20
CA PHE A 307 -4.48 3.13 7.39
C PHE A 307 -3.36 3.83 8.14
N SER A 308 -2.14 3.31 8.04
CA SER A 308 -0.98 3.83 8.76
C SER A 308 0.27 3.93 7.89
N PRO A 309 0.24 4.63 6.73
CA PRO A 309 1.43 4.86 5.93
C PRO A 309 2.58 5.48 6.74
N THR A 310 3.81 5.23 6.32
CA THR A 310 5.00 5.66 7.05
C THR A 310 5.49 7.00 6.51
N ILE A 311 5.68 8.00 7.38
CA ILE A 311 6.37 9.24 7.05
C ILE A 311 7.87 8.94 7.04
N ILE A 312 8.49 8.99 5.86
CA ILE A 312 9.87 8.50 5.68
C ILE A 312 10.94 9.47 6.19
N ASP A 313 10.58 10.73 6.39
CA ASP A 313 11.52 11.75 6.85
C ASP A 313 11.87 11.59 8.34
N ASP A 314 11.02 10.93 9.14
CA ASP A 314 11.24 10.75 10.59
C ASP A 314 10.70 9.43 11.18
N GLY A 315 10.09 8.56 10.37
CA GLY A 315 9.59 7.25 10.76
C GLY A 315 8.23 7.24 11.46
N ARG A 316 7.52 8.37 11.57
CA ARG A 316 6.18 8.44 12.21
C ARG A 316 5.12 7.73 11.36
N ARG A 317 4.10 7.19 12.02
CA ARG A 317 2.90 6.67 11.35
C ARG A 317 1.97 7.82 11.01
N LEU A 318 1.49 7.89 9.79
CA LEU A 318 0.40 8.79 9.41
C LEU A 318 -0.92 8.03 9.55
N LEU A 319 -1.70 8.33 10.59
CA LEU A 319 -2.96 7.63 10.88
C LEU A 319 -4.11 8.25 10.09
N LEU A 320 -4.66 7.49 9.15
CA LEU A 320 -5.78 7.86 8.30
C LEU A 320 -7.00 6.99 8.62
N SER A 321 -8.07 7.63 9.10
CA SER A 321 -9.34 6.98 9.45
C SER A 321 -10.51 7.93 9.21
N SER A 322 -11.72 7.39 9.13
CA SER A 322 -12.93 8.19 8.94
C SER A 322 -13.30 8.99 10.18
N THR A 323 -13.06 8.43 11.37
CA THR A 323 -13.23 9.10 12.66
C THR A 323 -11.88 9.51 13.28
N PRO A 324 -11.82 10.60 14.05
CA PRO A 324 -10.62 11.00 14.79
C PRO A 324 -10.13 9.92 15.77
N MET A 325 -8.80 9.69 15.82
CA MET A 325 -8.15 8.69 16.69
C MET A 325 -6.81 9.18 17.25
N SER A 326 -6.76 10.43 17.70
CA SER A 326 -5.51 11.03 18.24
C SER A 326 -4.88 10.22 19.39
N TYR A 327 -5.68 9.47 20.17
CA TYR A 327 -5.20 8.58 21.23
C TYR A 327 -4.26 7.45 20.74
N LEU A 328 -4.19 7.18 19.43
CA LEU A 328 -3.26 6.20 18.84
C LEU A 328 -1.92 6.80 18.38
N THR A 329 -1.77 8.13 18.43
CA THR A 329 -0.62 8.83 17.86
C THR A 329 0.57 8.99 18.81
N GLU A 330 0.40 8.61 20.07
CA GLU A 330 1.49 8.52 21.04
C GLU A 330 1.48 7.18 21.78
N SER A 331 2.63 6.83 22.38
CA SER A 331 2.71 5.66 23.24
C SER A 331 1.72 5.80 24.40
N PRO A 332 1.05 4.72 24.82
CA PRO A 332 0.20 4.80 25.98
C PRO A 332 0.97 5.30 27.21
N GLN A 333 0.29 6.05 28.08
CA GLN A 333 0.86 6.66 29.29
C GLN A 333 2.00 7.67 29.06
N ARG A 334 2.28 8.11 27.82
CA ARG A 334 3.36 9.05 27.53
C ARG A 334 3.34 10.30 28.43
N LYS A 335 2.17 10.92 28.60
CA LYS A 335 2.04 12.17 29.38
C LYS A 335 2.08 11.97 30.90
N ASP A 336 1.72 10.78 31.36
CA ASP A 336 1.76 10.41 32.77
C ASP A 336 3.12 9.81 33.17
N SER A 337 4.00 9.55 32.19
CA SER A 337 5.32 8.97 32.40
C SER A 337 6.36 10.04 32.71
N THR A 338 7.30 9.71 33.60
CA THR A 338 8.53 10.49 33.79
C THR A 338 9.58 10.20 32.71
N ASN A 339 9.32 9.23 31.81
CA ASN A 339 10.26 8.81 30.78
C ASN A 339 10.14 9.68 29.53
N GLU A 340 11.25 9.87 28.83
CA GLU A 340 11.29 10.58 27.55
C GLU A 340 10.71 9.72 26.42
N MET A 341 9.43 9.93 26.10
CA MET A 341 8.74 9.25 24.99
C MET A 341 8.38 10.24 23.88
N LYS A 342 8.48 9.79 22.62
CA LYS A 342 8.14 10.59 21.43
C LYS A 342 6.68 10.40 21.04
N ILE A 343 6.07 11.45 20.48
CA ILE A 343 4.89 11.29 19.60
C ILE A 343 5.38 10.60 18.33
N ASP A 344 4.81 9.45 18.04
CA ASP A 344 5.25 8.57 16.98
C ASP A 344 4.17 8.31 15.90
N GLY A 345 3.08 9.08 15.97
CA GLY A 345 2.05 9.16 14.94
C GLY A 345 1.60 10.59 14.64
N ILE A 346 1.01 10.78 13.46
CA ILE A 346 0.39 12.02 13.00
C ILE A 346 -1.06 11.68 12.63
N GLY A 347 -2.04 12.25 13.34
CA GLY A 347 -3.45 12.01 13.06
C GLY A 347 -3.97 12.91 11.93
N LEU A 348 -4.68 12.32 10.95
CA LEU A 348 -5.26 13.07 9.83
C LEU A 348 -6.18 14.22 10.29
N HIS A 349 -7.06 13.94 11.25
CA HIS A 349 -8.06 14.90 11.72
C HIS A 349 -7.45 16.03 12.54
N SER A 350 -6.58 15.69 13.49
CA SER A 350 -6.00 16.68 14.41
C SER A 350 -4.89 17.51 13.77
N PHE A 351 -4.03 16.89 12.95
CA PHE A 351 -2.88 17.58 12.33
C PHE A 351 -3.25 18.25 11.00
N PHE A 352 -4.05 17.59 10.16
CA PHE A 352 -4.41 18.08 8.81
C PHE A 352 -5.85 18.60 8.69
N GLY A 353 -6.52 18.88 9.81
CA GLY A 353 -7.89 19.42 9.81
C GLY A 353 -8.04 20.71 8.97
N LYS A 354 -7.01 21.57 8.96
CA LYS A 354 -6.98 22.81 8.16
C LYS A 354 -6.63 22.59 6.69
N GLN A 355 -6.10 21.42 6.32
CA GLN A 355 -5.70 21.05 4.96
C GLN A 355 -6.73 20.12 4.30
N ASN A 356 -7.99 20.19 4.74
CA ASN A 356 -9.09 19.37 4.23
C ASN A 356 -8.90 17.85 4.49
N GLY A 357 -8.17 17.48 5.55
CA GLY A 357 -7.82 16.08 5.85
C GLY A 357 -9.03 15.15 5.94
N ALA A 358 -10.12 15.56 6.58
CA ALA A 358 -11.33 14.73 6.72
C ALA A 358 -11.98 14.34 5.38
N ASN A 359 -11.83 15.16 4.34
CA ASN A 359 -12.40 14.92 3.02
C ASN A 359 -11.40 14.25 2.06
N LEU A 360 -10.29 13.68 2.57
CA LEU A 360 -9.37 12.88 1.78
C LEU A 360 -10.16 11.78 1.04
N PRO A 361 -10.03 11.64 -0.29
CA PRO A 361 -10.62 10.52 -1.03
C PRO A 361 -10.14 9.20 -0.44
N PHE A 362 -11.06 8.26 -0.25
CA PHE A 362 -10.78 6.97 0.34
C PHE A 362 -9.74 6.19 -0.48
N MET A 363 -9.84 6.28 -1.81
CA MET A 363 -8.86 5.67 -2.72
C MET A 363 -7.45 6.28 -2.57
N THR A 364 -7.36 7.56 -2.24
CA THR A 364 -6.08 8.20 -1.92
C THR A 364 -5.52 7.65 -0.60
N ALA A 365 -6.34 7.43 0.43
CA ALA A 365 -5.89 6.79 1.67
C ALA A 365 -5.37 5.36 1.43
N VAL A 366 -6.09 4.57 0.62
CA VAL A 366 -5.65 3.23 0.19
C VAL A 366 -4.31 3.30 -0.54
N ARG A 367 -4.18 4.16 -1.56
CA ARG A 367 -2.91 4.31 -2.28
C ARG A 367 -1.77 4.75 -1.36
N MET A 368 -2.03 5.66 -0.43
CA MET A 368 -1.02 6.11 0.54
C MET A 368 -0.49 4.94 1.34
N ASN A 369 -1.38 4.06 1.79
CA ASN A 369 -1.02 2.84 2.51
C ASN A 369 -0.30 1.79 1.64
N SER A 370 -0.40 1.88 0.31
CA SER A 370 0.13 0.91 -0.67
C SER A 370 1.19 1.48 -1.64
N THR A 371 1.86 2.56 -1.25
CA THR A 371 2.90 3.19 -2.08
C THR A 371 4.23 2.46 -1.94
N PHE A 372 4.33 1.32 -2.62
CA PHE A 372 5.53 0.49 -2.63
C PHE A 372 6.71 1.20 -3.35
N PRO A 373 7.91 1.24 -2.75
CA PRO A 373 9.08 1.89 -3.33
C PRO A 373 9.41 1.39 -4.75
N TYR A 374 10.01 2.26 -5.56
CA TYR A 374 10.39 2.03 -6.97
C TYR A 374 9.22 1.84 -7.97
N VAL A 375 8.12 1.23 -7.56
CA VAL A 375 6.93 1.04 -8.42
C VAL A 375 6.04 2.28 -8.38
N MET A 376 5.69 2.74 -7.18
CA MET A 376 4.82 3.89 -6.96
C MET A 376 5.64 5.15 -6.63
N PRO A 377 5.13 6.36 -6.92
CA PRO A 377 5.79 7.60 -6.51
C PRO A 377 5.45 7.90 -5.05
N ASN A 378 6.44 8.38 -4.28
CA ASN A 378 6.22 8.85 -2.90
C ASN A 378 5.14 9.93 -2.85
N ILE A 379 4.37 9.96 -1.76
CA ILE A 379 3.34 10.97 -1.54
C ILE A 379 3.91 12.13 -0.75
N TYR A 380 3.92 13.31 -1.34
CA TYR A 380 4.25 14.55 -0.65
C TYR A 380 3.02 15.07 0.10
N LEU A 381 3.15 15.29 1.41
CA LEU A 381 2.08 15.80 2.27
C LEU A 381 2.03 17.34 2.24
N PRO A 382 0.87 17.96 2.55
CA PRO A 382 0.72 19.41 2.53
C PRO A 382 1.35 20.04 3.78
N THR A 383 2.68 19.96 3.90
CA THR A 383 3.44 20.43 5.07
C THR A 383 4.59 21.37 4.71
N LYS A 384 5.12 22.07 5.71
CA LYS A 384 6.32 22.90 5.62
C LYS A 384 7.25 22.65 6.82
N PRO A 385 8.46 22.06 6.64
CA PRO A 385 8.98 21.49 5.41
C PRO A 385 8.08 20.37 4.87
N GLU A 386 8.14 20.14 3.56
CA GLU A 386 7.35 19.12 2.90
C GLU A 386 7.91 17.74 3.26
N VAL A 387 7.07 16.88 3.83
CA VAL A 387 7.42 15.50 4.18
C VAL A 387 6.71 14.52 3.26
N GLN A 388 7.21 13.29 3.22
CA GLN A 388 6.78 12.24 2.32
C GLN A 388 6.24 11.03 3.07
N ALA A 389 5.17 10.44 2.55
CA ALA A 389 4.61 9.17 2.99
C ALA A 389 4.89 8.05 1.98
N MET A 390 5.16 6.85 2.50
CA MET A 390 5.30 5.59 1.77
C MET A 390 4.40 4.52 2.38
N ASP A 391 4.42 3.33 1.76
CA ASP A 391 3.75 2.12 2.24
C ASP A 391 3.86 1.92 3.77
N ALA A 392 2.76 1.49 4.38
CA ALA A 392 2.71 1.15 5.81
C ALA A 392 3.63 -0.04 6.16
N GLY A 393 3.87 -0.94 5.20
CA GLY A 393 4.72 -2.10 5.37
C GLY A 393 6.20 -1.77 5.58
N LEU A 394 6.60 -0.52 5.37
CA LEU A 394 7.93 -0.05 5.77
C LEU A 394 8.10 -0.04 7.30
N ARG A 395 7.04 0.12 8.09
CA ARG A 395 7.12 0.19 9.56
C ARG A 395 6.38 -0.95 10.26
N ASP A 396 5.17 -1.25 9.81
CA ASP A 396 4.30 -2.25 10.43
C ASP A 396 3.55 -3.00 9.32
N ASN A 397 4.21 -4.04 8.79
CA ASN A 397 3.66 -4.82 7.68
C ASN A 397 2.37 -5.55 8.06
N TYR A 398 2.10 -5.79 9.34
CA TYR A 398 0.93 -6.52 9.78
C TYR A 398 -0.21 -5.62 10.27
N GLY A 399 0.07 -4.34 10.52
CA GLY A 399 -0.84 -3.39 11.17
C GLY A 399 -1.04 -3.69 12.66
N PHE A 400 -0.20 -4.53 13.26
CA PHE A 400 -0.41 -5.01 14.64
C PHE A 400 -0.13 -3.92 15.67
N GLU A 401 0.78 -2.98 15.40
CA GLU A 401 1.13 -1.91 16.34
C GLU A 401 -0.10 -1.03 16.65
N THR A 402 -0.91 -0.74 15.64
CA THR A 402 -2.15 0.04 15.79
C THR A 402 -3.28 -0.77 16.44
N SER A 403 -3.42 -2.06 16.09
CA SER A 403 -4.36 -2.98 16.77
C SER A 403 -4.04 -3.13 18.26
N TYR A 404 -2.76 -3.32 18.61
CA TYR A 404 -2.27 -3.43 19.98
C TYR A 404 -2.60 -2.17 20.79
N ARG A 405 -2.30 -0.98 20.23
CA ARG A 405 -2.64 0.29 20.88
C ARG A 405 -4.14 0.48 21.07
N PHE A 406 -4.95 0.14 20.07
CA PHE A 406 -6.39 0.18 20.20
C PHE A 406 -6.88 -0.70 21.37
N LEU A 407 -6.36 -1.93 21.47
CA LEU A 407 -6.68 -2.82 22.59
C LEU A 407 -6.24 -2.24 23.94
N TYR A 408 -5.06 -1.64 24.03
CA TYR A 408 -4.55 -1.04 25.25
C TYR A 408 -5.40 0.16 25.71
N GLU A 409 -5.76 1.05 24.79
CA GLU A 409 -6.52 2.27 25.06
C GLU A 409 -7.94 1.97 25.56
N PHE A 410 -8.52 0.86 25.12
CA PHE A 410 -9.85 0.40 25.55
C PHE A 410 -9.82 -0.83 26.45
N LYS A 411 -8.68 -1.19 27.03
CA LYS A 411 -8.50 -2.42 27.83
C LYS A 411 -9.54 -2.60 28.93
N ASP A 412 -9.88 -1.53 29.66
CA ASP A 412 -10.84 -1.60 30.78
C ASP A 412 -12.25 -1.91 30.27
N TRP A 413 -12.63 -1.29 29.15
CA TRP A 413 -13.90 -1.57 28.50
C TRP A 413 -13.94 -2.99 27.94
N ILE A 414 -12.87 -3.43 27.26
CA ILE A 414 -12.76 -4.77 26.66
C ILE A 414 -12.85 -5.86 27.74
N ASN A 415 -12.04 -5.73 28.81
CA ASN A 415 -12.04 -6.66 29.96
C ASN A 415 -13.43 -6.77 30.61
N LYS A 416 -14.14 -5.64 30.71
CA LYS A 416 -15.48 -5.61 31.31
C LYS A 416 -16.56 -6.20 30.39
N ASN A 417 -16.48 -5.97 29.08
CA ASN A 417 -17.62 -6.16 28.18
C ASN A 417 -17.48 -7.31 27.18
N THR A 418 -16.31 -7.92 27.05
CA THR A 418 -16.06 -9.00 26.07
C THR A 418 -15.74 -10.32 26.76
N SER A 419 -15.95 -11.44 26.07
CA SER A 419 -15.55 -12.76 26.58
C SER A 419 -14.10 -13.11 26.23
N ARG A 420 -13.60 -12.58 25.12
CA ARG A 420 -12.27 -12.82 24.54
C ARG A 420 -12.01 -11.85 23.40
N VAL A 421 -10.75 -11.66 23.06
CA VAL A 421 -10.30 -10.94 21.86
C VAL A 421 -9.77 -11.95 20.85
N ILE A 422 -10.19 -11.81 19.59
CA ILE A 422 -9.72 -12.62 18.48
C ILE A 422 -9.09 -11.70 17.44
N ILE A 423 -7.83 -11.90 17.13
CA ILE A 423 -7.14 -11.19 16.04
C ILE A 423 -7.04 -12.15 14.87
N VAL A 424 -7.74 -11.86 13.79
CA VAL A 424 -7.64 -12.61 12.53
C VAL A 424 -6.67 -11.87 11.61
N GLN A 425 -5.54 -12.50 11.33
CA GLN A 425 -4.47 -11.91 10.53
C GLN A 425 -4.38 -12.61 9.17
N ALA A 426 -4.59 -11.87 8.08
CA ALA A 426 -4.34 -12.34 6.72
C ALA A 426 -2.88 -12.02 6.34
N ARG A 427 -2.03 -13.04 6.21
CA ARG A 427 -0.63 -12.91 5.82
C ARG A 427 -0.45 -13.29 4.37
N GLY A 428 -0.10 -12.32 3.53
CA GLY A 428 0.31 -12.53 2.13
C GLY A 428 1.77 -12.95 1.97
N ASP A 429 2.54 -12.90 3.06
CA ASP A 429 3.94 -13.30 3.13
C ASP A 429 4.07 -14.81 3.41
N TYR A 430 5.31 -15.31 3.31
CA TYR A 430 5.63 -16.72 3.52
C TYR A 430 5.36 -17.18 4.97
N GLU A 431 5.46 -18.49 5.21
CA GLU A 431 5.30 -19.12 6.53
C GLU A 431 6.06 -18.35 7.60
N LYS A 432 5.38 -18.08 8.73
CA LYS A 432 5.98 -17.34 9.85
C LYS A 432 7.20 -18.07 10.40
N ASP A 433 7.09 -19.38 10.56
CA ASP A 433 8.16 -20.23 11.08
C ASP A 433 8.77 -21.02 9.90
N TYR A 434 10.01 -20.70 9.54
CA TYR A 434 10.74 -21.37 8.47
C TYR A 434 12.17 -21.70 8.88
N GLU A 435 12.75 -22.74 8.26
CA GLU A 435 14.14 -23.12 8.50
C GLU A 435 15.10 -21.98 8.03
N PRO A 436 16.03 -21.52 8.88
CA PRO A 436 16.94 -20.43 8.53
C PRO A 436 17.74 -20.72 7.26
N ILE A 437 17.76 -19.76 6.33
CA ILE A 437 18.51 -19.89 5.08
C ILE A 437 19.98 -19.50 5.33
N VAL A 438 20.84 -20.49 5.51
CA VAL A 438 22.29 -20.28 5.71
C VAL A 438 23.04 -20.50 4.40
N ASN A 439 23.64 -19.45 3.85
CA ASN A 439 24.51 -19.54 2.67
C ASN A 439 25.97 -19.72 3.12
N GLU A 440 26.47 -20.96 3.13
CA GLU A 440 27.86 -21.26 3.52
C GLU A 440 28.89 -20.74 2.51
N HIS A 441 28.52 -20.62 1.22
CA HIS A 441 29.41 -20.21 0.13
C HIS A 441 28.75 -19.17 -0.80
N PRO A 442 28.58 -17.91 -0.36
CA PRO A 442 28.00 -16.86 -1.21
C PRO A 442 28.97 -16.46 -2.33
N SER A 443 28.44 -16.37 -3.55
CA SER A 443 29.15 -15.88 -4.74
C SER A 443 29.55 -14.40 -4.59
N LEU A 444 30.47 -13.92 -5.44
CA LEU A 444 30.85 -12.49 -5.48
C LEU A 444 29.67 -11.56 -5.80
N ILE A 445 28.77 -11.98 -6.69
CA ILE A 445 27.56 -11.23 -7.02
C ILE A 445 26.61 -11.18 -5.82
N GLN A 446 26.43 -12.32 -5.13
CA GLN A 446 25.65 -12.36 -3.89
C GLN A 446 26.25 -11.43 -2.85
N LYS A 447 27.55 -11.51 -2.53
CA LYS A 447 28.20 -10.61 -1.56
C LYS A 447 28.00 -9.11 -1.87
N LEU A 448 27.88 -8.73 -3.14
CA LEU A 448 27.61 -7.35 -3.54
C LEU A 448 26.14 -6.94 -3.31
N LEU A 449 25.20 -7.86 -3.53
CA LEU A 449 23.75 -7.63 -3.41
C LEU A 449 23.21 -7.92 -2.00
N ASP A 450 23.87 -8.79 -1.25
CA ASP A 450 23.47 -9.32 0.05
C ASP A 450 23.17 -8.23 1.07
N PRO A 451 23.95 -7.13 1.22
CA PRO A 451 23.62 -6.08 2.19
C PRO A 451 22.25 -5.45 1.97
N VAL A 452 21.76 -5.38 0.73
CA VAL A 452 20.44 -4.80 0.42
C VAL A 452 19.35 -5.87 0.51
N SER A 453 19.57 -7.06 -0.05
CA SER A 453 18.58 -8.14 -0.02
C SER A 453 18.36 -8.69 1.40
N SER A 454 19.43 -8.82 2.18
CA SER A 454 19.35 -9.25 3.59
C SER A 454 18.57 -8.24 4.43
N LEU A 455 18.74 -6.92 4.22
CA LEU A 455 17.93 -5.93 4.92
C LEU A 455 16.43 -6.15 4.69
N PHE A 456 15.98 -6.41 3.45
CA PHE A 456 14.57 -6.69 3.17
C PHE A 456 14.09 -8.01 3.77
N ALA A 457 14.89 -9.08 3.69
CA ALA A 457 14.52 -10.38 4.26
C ALA A 457 14.41 -10.32 5.80
N ILE A 458 15.44 -9.76 6.45
CA ILE A 458 15.50 -9.61 7.91
C ILE A 458 14.41 -8.65 8.41
N TRP A 459 14.01 -7.66 7.60
CA TRP A 459 12.94 -6.73 7.97
C TRP A 459 11.60 -7.43 8.24
N SER A 460 11.28 -8.51 7.51
CA SER A 460 10.08 -9.31 7.77
C SER A 460 10.16 -10.00 9.14
N ASP A 461 11.30 -10.62 9.45
CA ASP A 461 11.50 -11.29 10.74
C ASP A 461 11.45 -10.29 11.90
N PHE A 462 11.99 -9.08 11.74
CA PHE A 462 11.89 -8.02 12.75
C PHE A 462 10.43 -7.64 13.05
N HIS A 463 9.56 -7.57 12.04
CA HIS A 463 8.14 -7.33 12.28
C HIS A 463 7.48 -8.48 13.05
N ASP A 464 7.84 -9.73 12.75
CA ASP A 464 7.31 -10.90 13.46
C ASP A 464 7.74 -10.94 14.92
N TYR A 465 9.04 -10.75 15.20
CA TYR A 465 9.54 -10.68 16.57
C TYR A 465 8.90 -9.53 17.35
N HIS A 466 8.73 -8.37 16.73
CA HIS A 466 8.08 -7.22 17.37
C HIS A 466 6.60 -7.50 17.68
N GLN A 467 5.86 -8.11 16.75
CA GLN A 467 4.47 -8.51 16.97
C GLN A 467 4.35 -9.54 18.11
N ASP A 468 5.26 -10.51 18.19
CA ASP A 468 5.25 -11.53 19.25
C ASP A 468 5.54 -10.93 20.62
N GLU A 469 6.50 -10.00 20.69
CA GLU A 469 6.81 -9.25 21.91
C GLU A 469 5.59 -8.46 22.40
N LEU A 470 4.94 -7.69 21.51
CA LEU A 470 3.72 -6.95 21.83
C LEU A 470 2.58 -7.89 22.24
N THR A 471 2.42 -9.03 21.58
CA THR A 471 1.42 -10.04 21.95
C THR A 471 1.68 -10.57 23.36
N GLY A 472 2.94 -10.86 23.70
CA GLY A 472 3.35 -11.26 25.05
C GLY A 472 3.03 -10.20 26.09
N TYR A 473 3.31 -8.92 25.81
CA TYR A 473 2.98 -7.82 26.71
C TYR A 473 1.47 -7.62 26.89
N ALA A 474 0.66 -7.92 25.87
CA ALA A 474 -0.80 -7.81 25.98
C ALA A 474 -1.38 -8.65 27.13
N GLY A 475 -0.79 -9.82 27.39
CA GLY A 475 -1.22 -10.71 28.48
C GLY A 475 -1.06 -10.13 29.89
N SER A 476 -0.30 -9.05 30.06
CA SER A 476 -0.11 -8.38 31.36
C SER A 476 -1.26 -7.45 31.76
N TRP A 477 -2.06 -6.98 30.80
CA TRP A 477 -3.13 -5.99 31.02
C TRP A 477 -4.49 -6.41 30.44
N LEU A 478 -4.52 -7.40 29.56
CA LEU A 478 -5.75 -8.00 29.07
C LEU A 478 -6.09 -9.23 29.92
N THR A 479 -7.22 -9.14 30.65
CA THR A 479 -7.70 -10.22 31.53
C THR A 479 -8.53 -11.27 30.80
N VAL A 480 -9.00 -10.94 29.59
CA VAL A 480 -9.72 -11.85 28.71
C VAL A 480 -8.75 -12.53 27.74
N ASP A 481 -9.09 -13.73 27.28
CA ASP A 481 -8.21 -14.49 26.39
C ASP A 481 -7.94 -13.74 25.07
N LEU A 482 -6.67 -13.57 24.72
CA LEU A 482 -6.22 -13.09 23.41
C LEU A 482 -5.92 -14.27 22.48
N ASN A 483 -6.64 -14.38 21.38
CA ASN A 483 -6.48 -15.46 20.40
C ASN A 483 -6.00 -14.86 19.06
N MET A 484 -4.75 -15.11 18.70
CA MET A 484 -4.19 -14.70 17.42
C MET A 484 -4.27 -15.84 16.40
N LEU A 485 -4.96 -15.61 15.29
CA LEU A 485 -5.16 -16.58 14.21
C LEU A 485 -4.55 -16.03 12.92
N SER A 486 -3.32 -16.46 12.62
CA SER A 486 -2.55 -16.03 11.44
C SER A 486 -2.77 -16.97 10.26
N PHE A 487 -3.54 -16.52 9.28
CA PHE A 487 -3.86 -17.24 8.06
C PHE A 487 -2.83 -16.91 6.98
N GLU A 488 -2.03 -17.90 6.59
CA GLU A 488 -0.83 -17.72 5.79
C GLU A 488 -1.02 -18.15 4.33
N TYR A 489 -0.36 -17.45 3.42
CA TYR A 489 -0.22 -17.91 2.05
C TYR A 489 0.92 -18.92 1.97
N VAL A 490 0.58 -20.17 1.71
CA VAL A 490 1.53 -21.28 1.55
C VAL A 490 1.44 -21.81 0.12
N PRO A 491 2.45 -21.59 -0.74
CA PRO A 491 2.44 -22.13 -2.09
C PRO A 491 2.59 -23.65 -2.08
N ALA A 492 1.98 -24.34 -3.05
CA ALA A 492 2.09 -25.80 -3.17
C ALA A 492 3.53 -26.30 -3.37
N GLN A 493 4.37 -25.47 -4.00
CA GLN A 493 5.82 -25.65 -4.09
C GLN A 493 6.47 -24.27 -3.93
N LYS A 494 7.58 -24.20 -3.20
CA LYS A 494 8.28 -22.93 -2.90
C LYS A 494 8.66 -22.13 -4.16
N GLU A 495 9.05 -22.82 -5.23
CA GLU A 495 9.39 -22.21 -6.53
C GLU A 495 8.20 -21.57 -7.25
N ASN A 496 6.97 -21.92 -6.85
CA ASN A 496 5.73 -21.40 -7.43
C ASN A 496 5.10 -20.28 -6.58
N GLU A 497 5.87 -19.69 -5.66
CA GLU A 497 5.41 -18.55 -4.88
C GLU A 497 4.92 -17.42 -5.80
N ALA A 498 3.74 -16.89 -5.47
CA ALA A 498 3.21 -15.74 -6.17
C ALA A 498 4.04 -14.48 -5.91
N SER A 499 4.31 -13.76 -7.00
CA SER A 499 5.13 -12.55 -6.99
C SER A 499 4.49 -11.42 -6.16
N MET A 500 5.34 -10.67 -5.46
CA MET A 500 4.94 -9.43 -4.80
C MET A 500 4.83 -8.32 -5.85
N SER A 501 3.67 -8.21 -6.51
CA SER A 501 3.45 -7.21 -7.54
C SER A 501 1.98 -6.77 -7.65
N PHE A 502 1.71 -5.76 -8.48
CA PHE A 502 0.35 -5.35 -8.85
C PHE A 502 -0.18 -6.09 -10.10
N HIS A 503 0.35 -7.28 -10.37
CA HIS A 503 -0.06 -8.21 -11.40
C HIS A 503 -0.14 -9.62 -10.83
N LEU A 504 -1.11 -10.42 -11.28
CA LEU A 504 -1.17 -11.84 -10.95
C LEU A 504 -1.50 -12.64 -12.20
N THR A 505 -0.70 -13.66 -12.47
CA THR A 505 -0.99 -14.68 -13.47
C THR A 505 -2.13 -15.60 -12.99
N THR A 506 -2.78 -16.29 -13.92
CA THR A 506 -3.84 -17.26 -13.60
C THR A 506 -3.38 -18.33 -12.61
N ARG A 507 -2.13 -18.80 -12.75
CA ARG A 507 -1.52 -19.80 -11.86
C ARG A 507 -1.38 -19.26 -10.43
N GLU A 508 -0.84 -18.04 -10.29
CA GLU A 508 -0.68 -17.40 -8.98
C GLU A 508 -2.03 -17.19 -8.30
N LYS A 509 -3.06 -16.73 -9.04
CA LYS A 509 -4.42 -16.60 -8.52
C LYS A 509 -4.95 -17.93 -7.97
N GLN A 510 -4.81 -19.01 -8.73
CA GLN A 510 -5.23 -20.34 -8.30
C GLN A 510 -4.50 -20.79 -7.04
N SER A 511 -3.18 -20.60 -6.99
CA SER A 511 -2.37 -20.93 -5.81
C SER A 511 -2.81 -20.16 -4.57
N ILE A 512 -3.11 -18.86 -4.71
CA ILE A 512 -3.59 -18.03 -3.59
C ILE A 512 -4.96 -18.51 -3.12
N LEU A 513 -5.86 -18.85 -4.04
CA LEU A 513 -7.21 -19.29 -3.68
C LEU A 513 -7.24 -20.66 -3.00
N SER A 514 -6.29 -21.55 -3.32
CA SER A 514 -6.19 -22.88 -2.69
C SER A 514 -5.49 -22.87 -1.33
N THR A 515 -4.88 -21.76 -0.89
CA THR A 515 -4.09 -21.75 0.36
C THR A 515 -4.94 -22.02 1.61
N ILE A 516 -6.25 -21.75 1.57
CA ILE A 516 -7.15 -22.09 2.68
C ILE A 516 -7.24 -23.60 2.92
N ASP A 517 -7.00 -24.42 1.91
CA ASP A 517 -7.10 -25.87 1.98
C ASP A 517 -5.89 -26.51 2.68
N ASN A 518 -4.85 -25.72 3.00
CA ASN A 518 -3.74 -26.18 3.85
C ASN A 518 -4.26 -26.53 5.25
N ALA A 519 -3.76 -27.64 5.81
CA ALA A 519 -4.16 -28.16 7.12
C ALA A 519 -4.09 -27.13 8.24
N GLU A 520 -3.07 -26.26 8.27
CA GLU A 520 -2.91 -25.24 9.31
C GLU A 520 -3.99 -24.15 9.20
N ASN A 521 -4.22 -23.63 7.99
CA ASN A 521 -5.26 -22.64 7.75
C ASN A 521 -6.65 -23.23 8.04
N HIS A 522 -6.88 -24.49 7.68
CA HIS A 522 -8.12 -25.19 7.98
C HIS A 522 -8.32 -25.38 9.49
N ALA A 523 -7.28 -25.73 10.24
CA ALA A 523 -7.33 -25.82 11.70
C ALA A 523 -7.62 -24.47 12.35
N LYS A 524 -6.97 -23.39 11.88
CA LYS A 524 -7.22 -22.00 12.34
C LYS A 524 -8.65 -21.56 12.02
N LEU A 525 -9.20 -21.94 10.87
CA LEU A 525 -10.61 -21.66 10.51
C LEU A 525 -11.59 -22.38 11.43
N ASN A 526 -11.36 -23.67 11.71
CA ASN A 526 -12.17 -24.42 12.67
C ASN A 526 -12.10 -23.81 14.07
N ARG A 527 -10.91 -23.36 14.49
CA ARG A 527 -10.72 -22.64 15.75
C ARG A 527 -11.50 -21.32 15.77
N LEU A 528 -11.48 -20.55 14.68
CA LEU A 528 -12.27 -19.31 14.57
C LEU A 528 -13.77 -19.58 14.75
N VAL A 529 -14.30 -20.62 14.09
CA VAL A 529 -15.70 -21.02 14.24
C VAL A 529 -16.00 -21.34 15.70
N VAL A 530 -15.19 -22.16 16.37
CA VAL A 530 -15.37 -22.50 17.80
C VAL A 530 -15.33 -21.25 18.68
N LEU A 531 -14.38 -20.34 18.47
CA LEU A 531 -14.24 -19.14 19.30
C LEU A 531 -15.43 -18.16 19.17
N LEU A 532 -16.13 -18.19 18.04
CA LEU A 532 -17.35 -17.43 17.78
C LEU A 532 -18.65 -18.18 18.18
N SER A 533 -18.57 -19.51 18.31
CA SER A 533 -19.72 -20.37 18.56
C SER A 533 -19.89 -20.62 20.06
N HIS A 534 -20.56 -19.73 20.80
CA HIS A 534 -21.11 -20.02 22.13
C HIS A 534 -22.23 -19.06 22.48
#